data_AF-A0A960JWG0-F1
#
_entry.id   AF-A0A960JWG0-F1
#
_cell.length_a   1.000
_cell.length_b   1.000
_cell.length_c   1.000
_cell.angle_alpha   90.00
_cell.angle_beta   90.00
_cell.angle_gamma   90.00
#
_symmetry.space_group_name_H-M   'P 1'
#
loop_
_entity.id
_entity.type
_entity.pdbx_description
1 polymer ?
#
loop_
_entity_poly.entity_id
_entity_poly.type
_entity_poly.pdbx_seq_one_letter_code
_entity_poly.pdbx_strand_id
1 'polypeptide(L)'
;MPRANSTVRFTTGFAVLVLGATSMFSGGCGREAKRTALAVREARTDSGAVVVTTECADQITFELHPDPLGSGLTQVSLWGYPTVGRCRPEIHLNGVDASTTKLVDAATGQVVSVDQP
;
A
#
# COMPACT_ATOMS: atom_id res chain seq x y z
N MET A 1 -7.40 -61.21 15.24
CA MET A 1 -7.45 -59.73 15.22
C MET A 1 -8.88 -59.36 15.57
N PRO A 2 -9.16 -58.76 16.75
CA PRO A 2 -8.94 -57.33 17.01
C PRO A 2 -8.38 -56.99 18.41
N ARG A 3 -7.67 -55.87 18.51
CA ARG A 3 -7.24 -55.23 19.77
C ARG A 3 -8.34 -54.26 20.22
N ALA A 4 -8.87 -54.44 21.42
CA ALA A 4 -9.84 -53.53 22.04
C ALA A 4 -9.13 -52.61 23.05
N ASN A 5 -9.02 -51.35 22.65
CA ASN A 5 -9.11 -50.11 23.43
C ASN A 5 -8.65 -50.09 24.90
N SER A 6 -7.46 -49.53 25.12
CA SER A 6 -7.02 -49.04 26.43
C SER A 6 -7.63 -47.68 26.72
N THR A 7 -8.46 -47.64 27.75
CA THR A 7 -8.92 -46.44 28.46
C THR A 7 -7.73 -45.74 29.11
N VAL A 8 -7.44 -44.49 28.74
CA VAL A 8 -6.54 -43.63 29.52
C VAL A 8 -7.32 -42.39 29.95
N ARG A 9 -7.53 -42.30 31.25
CA ARG A 9 -8.20 -41.21 31.95
C ARG A 9 -7.33 -39.96 31.95
N PHE A 10 -7.99 -38.83 31.70
CA PHE A 10 -7.50 -37.48 31.92
C PHE A 10 -7.12 -37.30 33.41
N THR A 11 -5.88 -36.90 33.66
CA THR A 11 -5.49 -36.26 34.93
C THR A 11 -4.90 -34.90 34.63
N THR A 12 -5.71 -33.92 34.97
CA THR A 12 -5.49 -32.49 35.12
C THR A 12 -4.08 -32.11 35.57
N GLY A 13 -3.43 -31.27 34.77
CA GLY A 13 -2.15 -30.66 35.08
C GLY A 13 -1.93 -29.42 34.22
N PHE A 14 -2.90 -28.50 34.19
CA PHE A 14 -2.73 -27.19 33.56
C PHE A 14 -1.92 -26.29 34.50
N ALA A 15 -0.59 -26.43 34.45
CA ALA A 15 0.32 -25.40 34.93
C ALA A 15 0.38 -24.30 33.87
N VAL A 16 -0.50 -23.29 33.99
CA VAL A 16 -0.41 -22.07 33.17
C VAL A 16 0.76 -21.26 33.70
N LEU A 17 1.92 -21.44 33.09
CA LEU A 17 3.09 -20.61 33.30
C LEU A 17 2.88 -19.32 32.51
N VAL A 18 2.31 -18.31 33.16
CA VAL A 18 2.20 -16.95 32.59
C VAL A 18 3.61 -16.36 32.57
N LEU A 19 4.35 -16.63 31.50
CA LEU A 19 5.49 -15.83 31.11
C LEU A 19 4.95 -14.44 30.76
N GLY A 20 5.09 -13.52 31.70
CA GLY A 20 4.83 -12.11 31.50
C GLY A 20 5.75 -11.59 30.39
N ALA A 21 5.27 -11.65 29.16
CA ALA A 21 5.77 -10.81 28.10
C ALA A 21 5.34 -9.39 28.45
N THR A 22 6.15 -8.69 29.24
CA THR A 22 6.18 -7.23 29.15
C THR A 22 6.66 -6.94 27.74
N SER A 23 5.72 -6.91 26.79
CA SER A 23 5.90 -6.20 25.54
C SER A 23 6.14 -4.77 25.95
N MET A 24 7.42 -4.42 26.14
CA MET A 24 7.88 -3.06 25.99
C MET A 24 7.36 -2.63 24.63
N PHE A 25 6.22 -1.95 24.64
CA PHE A 25 5.87 -0.98 23.62
C PHE A 25 6.94 0.11 23.74
N SER A 26 8.13 -0.19 23.23
CA SER A 26 9.15 0.78 22.94
C SER A 26 8.51 1.69 21.90
N GLY A 27 8.03 2.84 22.38
CA GLY A 27 7.49 3.94 21.59
C GLY A 27 8.55 4.54 20.68
N GLY A 28 8.96 3.77 19.68
CA GLY A 28 9.74 4.21 18.53
C GLY A 28 8.83 4.26 17.31
N CYS A 29 7.79 5.09 17.33
CA CYS A 29 7.11 5.47 16.10
C CYS A 29 8.16 6.09 15.17
N GLY A 30 8.35 5.50 13.99
CA GLY A 30 9.43 5.78 13.05
C GLY A 30 9.61 7.28 12.79
N ARG A 31 10.73 7.83 13.26
CA ARG A 31 11.07 9.25 13.12
C ARG A 31 11.81 9.58 11.82
N GLU A 32 11.96 8.63 10.91
CA GLU A 32 12.44 8.88 9.56
C GLU A 32 11.62 8.02 8.61
N ALA A 33 10.49 8.55 8.14
CA ALA A 33 9.89 8.01 6.92
C ALA A 33 11.01 8.07 5.86
N LYS A 34 11.39 6.91 5.32
CA LYS A 34 12.29 6.89 4.17
C LYS A 34 11.47 7.25 2.94
N ARG A 35 12.10 7.90 1.95
CA ARG A 35 11.47 8.10 0.65
C ARG A 35 11.10 6.73 0.08
N THR A 36 9.83 6.52 -0.23
CA THR A 36 9.31 5.25 -0.74
C THR A 36 8.46 5.47 -1.97
N ALA A 37 8.29 4.40 -2.75
CA ALA A 37 7.31 4.38 -3.82
C ALA A 37 5.90 4.40 -3.22
N LEU A 38 5.02 5.23 -3.78
CA LEU A 38 3.64 5.39 -3.35
C LEU A 38 2.72 4.74 -4.37
N ALA A 39 1.80 3.90 -3.89
CA ALA A 39 0.79 3.30 -4.75
C ALA A 39 -0.31 4.32 -5.11
N VAL A 40 -0.80 4.23 -6.34
CA VAL A 40 -1.98 4.98 -6.78
C VAL A 40 -3.22 4.30 -6.20
N ARG A 41 -4.00 5.03 -5.41
CA ARG A 41 -5.26 4.53 -4.84
C ARG A 41 -6.46 4.82 -5.73
N GLU A 42 -6.42 5.98 -6.38
CA GLU A 42 -7.48 6.48 -7.25
C GLU A 42 -6.84 7.37 -8.31
N ALA A 43 -7.40 7.37 -9.52
CA ALA A 43 -7.05 8.30 -10.57
C ALA A 43 -8.34 8.82 -11.21
N ARG A 44 -8.40 10.13 -11.45
CA ARG A 44 -9.55 10.78 -12.08
C ARG A 44 -9.10 11.96 -12.94
N THR A 45 -9.92 12.34 -13.89
CA THR A 45 -9.74 13.60 -14.61
C THR A 45 -10.47 14.71 -13.88
N ASP A 46 -9.77 15.77 -13.53
CA ASP A 46 -10.33 16.98 -12.94
C ASP A 46 -9.76 18.21 -13.65
N SER A 47 -10.66 19.11 -14.07
CA SER A 47 -10.30 20.40 -14.68
C SER A 47 -9.31 20.30 -15.85
N GLY A 48 -9.38 19.22 -16.64
CA GLY A 48 -8.51 18.99 -17.80
C GLY A 48 -7.13 18.43 -17.46
N ALA A 49 -6.92 17.89 -16.26
CA ALA A 49 -5.70 17.18 -15.88
C ALA A 49 -6.04 15.85 -15.19
N VAL A 50 -5.13 14.88 -15.29
CA VAL A 50 -5.24 13.65 -14.50
C VAL A 50 -4.73 13.92 -13.08
N VAL A 51 -5.61 13.68 -12.10
CA VAL A 51 -5.32 13.77 -10.68
C VAL A 51 -5.26 12.36 -10.11
N VAL A 52 -4.16 12.04 -9.45
CA VAL A 52 -4.00 10.78 -8.72
C VAL A 52 -4.02 11.03 -7.23
N THR A 53 -4.60 10.08 -6.50
CA THR A 53 -4.62 10.09 -5.04
C THR A 53 -3.77 8.95 -4.50
N THR A 54 -2.88 9.24 -3.56
CA THR A 54 -2.04 8.24 -2.89
C THR A 54 -2.44 8.02 -1.44
N GLU A 55 -1.65 7.24 -0.72
CA GLU A 55 -1.59 7.36 0.74
C GLU A 55 -1.05 8.73 1.19
N CYS A 56 -1.18 9.02 2.48
CA CYS A 56 -0.76 10.28 3.03
C CYS A 56 0.77 10.39 3.05
N ALA A 57 1.31 11.33 2.29
CA ALA A 57 2.75 11.52 2.17
C ALA A 57 3.12 12.99 1.93
N ASP A 58 4.28 13.38 2.42
CA ASP A 58 4.89 14.68 2.19
C ASP A 58 5.91 14.62 1.04
N GLN A 59 6.16 15.77 0.40
CA GLN A 59 7.13 15.95 -0.68
C GLN A 59 6.97 14.92 -1.81
N ILE A 60 5.73 14.73 -2.26
CA ILE A 60 5.43 13.79 -3.33
C ILE A 60 6.00 14.32 -4.65
N THR A 61 6.70 13.44 -5.34
CA THR A 61 7.30 13.66 -6.67
C THR A 61 6.82 12.56 -7.60
N PHE A 62 6.73 12.86 -8.89
CA PHE A 62 6.28 11.89 -9.89
C PHE A 62 7.19 11.89 -11.11
N GLU A 63 7.30 10.74 -11.75
CA GLU A 63 7.98 10.54 -13.02
C GLU A 63 7.04 9.80 -13.97
N LEU A 64 7.07 10.17 -15.24
CA LEU A 64 6.23 9.59 -16.29
C LEU A 64 7.13 8.91 -17.32
N HIS A 65 6.86 7.64 -17.58
CA HIS A 65 7.58 6.85 -18.58
C HIS A 65 6.59 6.00 -19.39
N PRO A 66 6.92 5.59 -20.61
CA PRO A 66 6.21 4.50 -21.26
C PRO A 66 6.32 3.22 -20.41
N ASP A 67 5.25 2.43 -20.35
CA ASP A 67 5.28 1.12 -19.68
C ASP A 67 6.37 0.21 -20.30
N PRO A 68 7.37 -0.26 -19.51
CA PRO A 68 8.45 -1.11 -19.99
C PRO A 68 7.96 -2.48 -20.48
N LEU A 69 6.75 -2.90 -20.11
CA LEU A 69 6.14 -4.15 -20.60
C LEU A 69 5.51 -4.01 -21.98
N GLY A 70 5.52 -2.81 -22.57
CA GLY A 70 5.07 -2.59 -23.94
C GLY A 70 3.56 -2.53 -24.10
N SER A 71 2.78 -2.25 -23.05
CA SER A 71 1.32 -2.07 -23.17
C SER A 71 0.91 -0.81 -23.95
N GLY A 72 1.86 0.09 -24.23
CA GLY A 72 1.60 1.40 -24.83
C GLY A 72 0.96 2.41 -23.86
N LEU A 73 0.77 2.05 -22.59
CA LEU A 73 0.28 2.93 -21.54
C LEU A 73 1.40 3.77 -20.95
N THR A 74 1.04 4.90 -20.36
CA THR A 74 1.94 5.68 -19.51
C THR A 74 2.03 5.02 -18.13
N GLN A 75 3.25 4.72 -17.71
CA GLN A 75 3.58 4.35 -16.34
C GLN A 75 3.88 5.60 -15.52
N VAL A 76 3.30 5.69 -14.33
CA VAL A 76 3.55 6.73 -13.33
C VAL A 76 4.30 6.14 -12.15
N SER A 77 5.43 6.74 -11.81
CA SER A 77 6.21 6.43 -10.61
C SER A 77 6.03 7.55 -9.60
N LEU A 78 5.37 7.27 -8.47
CA LEU A 78 5.17 8.24 -7.39
C LEU A 78 6.13 7.93 -6.24
N TRP A 79 6.75 8.97 -5.70
CA TRP A 79 7.68 8.85 -4.58
C TRP A 79 7.46 9.95 -3.55
N GLY A 80 7.47 9.60 -2.27
CA GLY A 80 7.34 10.59 -1.19
C GLY A 80 7.68 10.01 0.17
N TYR A 81 7.34 10.77 1.22
CA TYR A 81 7.58 10.41 2.62
C TYR A 81 6.25 10.17 3.32
N PRO A 82 5.89 8.90 3.60
CA PRO A 82 4.63 8.58 4.26
C PRO A 82 4.52 9.27 5.62
N THR A 83 3.34 9.83 5.89
CA THR A 83 3.06 10.57 7.12
C THR A 83 1.69 10.18 7.67
N VAL A 84 1.50 10.37 8.97
CA VAL A 84 0.24 10.06 9.65
C VAL A 84 -0.49 11.35 9.99
N GLY A 85 -1.82 11.36 9.80
CA GLY A 85 -2.67 12.50 10.13
C GLY A 85 -3.29 13.14 8.91
N ARG A 86 -3.35 14.48 8.89
CA ARG A 86 -4.01 15.25 7.83
C ARG A 86 -3.00 15.72 6.82
N CYS A 87 -3.18 15.32 5.56
CA CYS A 87 -2.41 15.81 4.42
C CYS A 87 -3.34 15.92 3.20
N ARG A 88 -2.80 16.42 2.10
CA ARG A 88 -3.46 16.43 0.80
C ARG A 88 -2.80 15.38 -0.11
N PRO A 89 -3.39 14.19 -0.28
CA PRO A 89 -2.78 13.09 -1.04
C PRO A 89 -2.96 13.21 -2.57
N GLU A 90 -3.40 14.37 -3.06
CA GLU A 90 -3.74 14.58 -4.47
C GLU A 90 -2.54 15.17 -5.22
N ILE A 91 -2.22 14.56 -6.37
CA ILE A 91 -1.16 14.99 -7.26
C ILE A 91 -1.72 15.18 -8.66
N HIS A 92 -1.50 16.37 -9.22
CA HIS A 92 -1.82 16.65 -10.62
C HIS A 92 -0.67 16.17 -11.50
N LEU A 93 -0.94 15.19 -12.36
CA LEU A 93 0.02 14.64 -13.31
C LEU A 93 0.13 15.54 -14.54
N ASN A 94 0.90 16.62 -14.41
CA ASN A 94 1.20 17.49 -15.54
C ASN A 94 1.96 16.70 -16.61
N GLY A 95 1.42 16.64 -17.83
CA GLY A 95 1.99 15.90 -18.96
C GLY A 95 1.30 14.57 -19.29
N VAL A 96 0.31 14.16 -18.49
CA VAL A 96 -0.64 13.10 -18.90
C VAL A 96 -1.84 13.76 -19.58
N ASP A 97 -2.21 13.26 -20.75
CA ASP A 97 -3.38 13.78 -21.48
C ASP A 97 -4.67 13.52 -20.70
N ALA A 98 -5.57 14.50 -20.64
CA ALA A 98 -6.83 14.38 -19.90
C ALA A 98 -7.78 13.31 -20.45
N SER A 99 -7.62 12.90 -21.71
CA SER A 99 -8.35 11.77 -22.32
C SER A 99 -7.78 10.41 -21.93
N THR A 100 -6.69 10.37 -21.16
CA THR A 100 -6.09 9.12 -20.68
C THR A 100 -7.08 8.39 -19.78
N THR A 101 -7.49 7.20 -20.20
CA THR A 101 -8.43 6.36 -19.43
C THR A 101 -7.72 5.33 -18.54
N LYS A 102 -6.42 5.09 -18.76
CA LYS A 102 -5.63 4.06 -18.08
C LYS A 102 -4.19 4.49 -17.90
N LEU A 103 -3.62 4.12 -16.75
CA LEU A 103 -2.22 4.33 -16.40
C LEU A 103 -1.66 3.06 -15.78
N VAL A 104 -0.33 2.90 -15.77
CA VAL A 104 0.35 1.85 -15.00
C VAL A 104 0.92 2.46 -13.73
N ASP A 105 0.57 1.94 -12.56
CA ASP A 105 1.21 2.30 -11.31
C ASP A 105 2.54 1.54 -11.17
N ALA A 106 3.66 2.25 -11.19
CA ALA A 106 4.99 1.65 -11.07
C ALA A 106 5.23 0.97 -9.71
N ALA A 107 4.57 1.44 -8.65
CA ALA A 107 4.77 0.89 -7.31
C ALA A 107 4.18 -0.51 -7.16
N THR A 108 3.09 -0.79 -7.89
CA THR A 108 2.34 -2.05 -7.79
C THR A 108 2.38 -2.89 -9.07
N GLY A 109 2.77 -2.30 -10.20
CA GLY A 109 2.68 -2.90 -11.54
C GLY A 109 1.24 -3.03 -12.05
N GLN A 110 0.26 -2.40 -11.40
CA GLN A 110 -1.15 -2.53 -11.75
C GLN A 110 -1.58 -1.48 -12.78
N VAL A 111 -2.52 -1.85 -13.64
CA VAL A 111 -3.21 -0.89 -14.51
C VAL A 111 -4.33 -0.23 -13.71
N VAL A 112 -4.24 1.08 -13.54
CA VAL A 112 -5.22 1.91 -12.85
C VAL A 112 -6.13 2.56 -13.90
N SER A 113 -7.44 2.47 -13.69
CA SER A 113 -8.41 3.19 -14.52
C SER A 113 -8.50 4.64 -14.06
N VAL A 114 -8.59 5.57 -15.01
CA VAL A 114 -8.76 7.00 -14.75
C VAL A 114 -10.24 7.33 -14.94
N ASP A 115 -10.91 7.66 -13.84
CA ASP A 115 -12.32 8.03 -13.87
C ASP A 115 -12.50 9.34 -14.63
N GLN A 116 -13.38 9.33 -15.62
CA GLN A 116 -13.69 10.51 -16.44
C GLN A 116 -14.93 11.22 -15.89
N PRO A 117 -15.03 12.56 -16.05
CA PRO A 117 -16.22 13.33 -15.66
C PRO A 117 -17.46 13.00 -16.49
#